data_AF-A0A0F9WXI5-F1
#
_entry.id   AF-A0A0F9WXI5-F1
#
_cell.length_a   1.000
_cell.length_b   1.000
_cell.length_c   1.000
_cell.angle_alpha   90.00
_cell.angle_beta   90.00
_cell.angle_gamma   90.00
#
_symmetry.space_group_name_H-M   'P 1'
#
loop_
_entity.id
_entity.type
_entity.pdbx_description
1 polymer ?
#
loop_
_entity_poly.entity_id
_entity_poly.type
_entity_poly.pdbx_seq_one_letter_code
_entity_poly.pdbx_strand_id
1 'polypeptide(L)' 'MMTDLHRNHWTISCYRQVVSTKQYQEILDRHGSWVFRNGQRADIKGKKIGPGRHEIWLEDN' A
#
# COMPACT_ATOMS: atom_id res chain seq x y z
N MET A 1 9.36 -5.24 23.70
CA MET A 1 8.94 -5.57 22.31
C MET A 1 8.12 -4.40 21.77
N MET A 2 8.76 -3.42 21.12
CA MET A 2 8.09 -2.22 20.56
C MET A 2 8.93 -1.62 19.42
N THR A 3 9.14 -2.35 18.32
CA THR A 3 9.95 -1.82 17.20
C THR A 3 9.43 -2.13 15.79
N ASP A 4 8.33 -2.86 15.64
CA ASP A 4 7.78 -3.17 14.30
C ASP A 4 6.77 -2.15 13.77
N LEU A 5 6.23 -1.28 14.62
CA LEU A 5 5.21 -0.29 14.22
C LEU A 5 5.73 0.82 13.28
N HIS A 6 7.04 1.07 13.24
CA HIS A 6 7.61 2.15 12.41
C HIS A 6 7.93 1.74 10.97
N ARG A 7 7.97 0.44 10.63
CA ARG A 7 8.36 0.01 9.27
C ARG A 7 7.22 0.03 8.26
N ASN A 8 5.98 -0.06 8.73
CA ASN A 8 4.82 -0.15 7.86
C ASN A 8 3.98 1.13 7.86
N HIS A 9 4.65 2.29 7.84
CA HIS A 9 3.99 3.58 7.86
C HIS A 9 3.93 4.18 6.45
N TRP A 10 2.72 4.37 5.92
CA TRP A 10 2.50 4.97 4.61
C TRP A 10 2.11 6.44 4.78
N THR A 11 3.08 7.34 4.62
CA THR A 11 2.93 8.80 4.82
C THR A 11 2.38 9.56 3.62
N ILE A 12 2.23 8.91 2.46
CA ILE A 12 1.78 9.57 1.24
C ILE A 12 0.26 9.74 1.26
N SER A 13 -0.21 10.98 1.32
CA SER A 13 -1.63 11.39 1.39
C SER A 13 -2.44 11.18 0.11
N CYS A 14 -1.89 10.51 -0.90
CA CYS A 14 -2.50 10.40 -2.22
C CYS A 14 -3.41 9.16 -2.28
N TYR A 15 -4.71 9.34 -2.05
CA TYR A 15 -5.71 8.33 -2.37
C TYR A 15 -5.70 8.08 -3.89
N ARG A 16 -5.40 6.83 -4.26
CA ARG A 16 -5.28 6.30 -5.64
C ARG A 16 -4.05 6.78 -6.42
N GLN A 17 -3.16 5.83 -6.72
CA GLN A 17 -2.01 6.01 -7.60
C GLN A 17 -2.00 4.92 -8.68
N VAL A 18 -1.61 5.27 -9.90
CA VAL A 18 -1.30 4.27 -10.92
C VAL A 18 0.18 3.93 -10.85
N VAL A 19 0.47 2.65 -10.64
CA VAL A 19 1.82 2.08 -10.55
C VAL A 19 1.99 0.99 -11.61
N SER A 20 3.23 0.68 -11.95
CA SER A 20 3.52 -0.50 -12.78
C SER A 20 3.24 -1.79 -12.01
N THR A 21 3.08 -2.92 -12.71
CA THR A 21 2.96 -4.25 -12.06
C THR A 21 4.19 -4.56 -11.20
N LYS A 22 5.39 -4.15 -11.62
CA LYS A 22 6.62 -4.31 -10.83
C LYS A 22 6.54 -3.53 -9.51
N GLN A 23 6.19 -2.25 -9.58
CA GLN A 23 6.03 -1.41 -8.39
C GLN A 23 4.93 -1.91 -7.47
N TYR A 24 3.81 -2.39 -8.02
CA TYR A 24 2.74 -2.99 -7.25
C TYR A 24 3.24 -4.21 -6.44
N GLN A 25 4.03 -5.08 -7.07
CA GLN A 25 4.63 -6.22 -6.37
C GLN A 25 5.65 -5.78 -5.33
N GLU A 26 6.51 -4.81 -5.65
CA GLU A 26 7.50 -4.26 -4.69
C GLU A 26 6.82 -3.66 -3.44
N ILE A 27 5.66 -3.02 -3.62
CA ILE A 27 4.84 -2.51 -2.51
C ILE A 27 4.33 -3.65 -1.64
N LEU A 28 3.75 -4.69 -2.24
CA LEU A 28 3.24 -5.85 -1.51
C LEU A 28 4.35 -6.64 -0.82
N ASP A 29 5.52 -6.76 -1.44
CA ASP A 29 6.67 -7.46 -0.87
C ASP A 29 7.25 -6.70 0.32
N ARG A 30 7.24 -5.36 0.27
CA ARG A 30 7.77 -4.50 1.33
C ARG A 30 6.80 -4.35 2.51
N HIS A 31 5.52 -4.21 2.24
CA HIS A 31 4.51 -3.82 3.24
C HIS A 31 3.51 -4.92 3.57
N GLY A 32 3.40 -5.95 2.73
CA GLY A 32 2.32 -6.93 2.78
C GLY A 32 1.03 -6.38 2.19
N SER A 33 -0.10 -6.91 2.65
CA SER A 33 -1.44 -6.52 2.19
C SER A 33 -2.05 -5.33 2.96
N TRP A 34 -1.31 -4.73 3.90
CA TRP A 34 -1.81 -3.67 4.77
C TRP A 34 -0.68 -2.79 5.30
N VAL A 35 -1.03 -1.59 5.77
CA VAL A 35 -0.12 -0.60 6.38
C VAL A 35 -0.74 0.00 7.64
N PHE A 36 0.07 0.54 8.54
CA PHE A 36 -0.41 1.45 9.58
C PHE A 36 -0.42 2.88 9.03
N ARG A 37 -1.54 3.57 9.20
CA ARG A 37 -1.74 4.96 8.81
C ARG A 37 -2.57 5.65 9.89
N ASN A 38 -2.11 6.79 10.40
CA ASN A 38 -2.80 7.55 11.45
C ASN A 38 -3.19 6.71 12.68
N GLY A 39 -2.36 5.73 13.06
CA GLY A 39 -2.63 4.83 14.19
C GLY A 39 -3.67 3.73 13.91
N GLN A 40 -4.18 3.63 12.69
CA GLN A 40 -5.12 2.62 12.25
C GLN A 40 -4.52 1.74 11.16
N ARG A 41 -5.07 0.53 10.99
CA ARG A 41 -4.70 -0.37 9.90
C ARG A 41 -5.50 0.02 8.66
N ALA A 42 -4.79 0.26 7.55
CA ALA A 42 -5.39 0.41 6.23
C ALA A 42 -4.92 -0.72 5.32
N ASP A 43 -5.83 -1.38 4.61
CA ASP A 43 -5.48 -2.44 3.68
C ASP A 43 -5.03 -1.84 2.34
N ILE A 44 -3.98 -2.42 1.74
CA ILE A 44 -3.52 -2.07 0.40
C ILE A 44 -4.40 -2.81 -0.61
N LYS A 45 -5.15 -2.07 -1.41
CA LYS A 45 -5.96 -2.60 -2.51
C LYS A 45 -5.33 -2.25 -3.85
N GLY A 46 -5.44 -3.15 -4.82
CA GLY A 46 -4.97 -2.91 -6.17
C GLY A 46 -5.92 -3.48 -7.23
N LYS A 47 -6.10 -2.74 -8.32
CA LYS A 47 -6.87 -3.16 -9.51
C LYS A 47 -6.02 -3.03 -10.76
N LYS A 48 -5.95 -4.09 -11.56
CA LYS A 48 -5.32 -4.04 -12.89
C LYS A 48 -6.19 -3.19 -13.82
N ILE A 49 -5.61 -2.14 -14.40
CA ILE A 49 -6.31 -1.21 -15.30
C ILE A 49 -5.80 -1.27 -16.75
N GLY A 50 -4.76 -2.05 -17.01
CA GLY A 50 -4.22 -2.25 -18.35
C GLY A 50 -2.97 -3.14 -18.35
N PRO A 51 -2.34 -3.35 -19.52
CA PRO A 51 -1.08 -4.08 -19.62
C PRO A 51 -0.01 -3.41 -18.74
N GLY A 52 0.52 -4.15 -17.76
CA GLY A 52 1.60 -3.68 -16.87
C GLY A 52 1.23 -2.56 -15.90
N ARG A 53 -0.06 -2.19 -15.74
CA ARG A 53 -0.51 -1.05 -14.92
C ARG A 53 -1.56 -1.47 -13.88
N HIS A 54 -1.35 -1.04 -12.65
CA HIS A 54 -2.25 -1.24 -11.52
C HIS A 54 -2.60 0.11 -10.89
N GLU A 55 -3.88 0.32 -10.61
CA GLU A 55 -4.33 1.37 -9.70
C GLU A 55 -4.28 0.81 -8.28
N ILE A 56 -3.60 1.49 -7.36
CA ILE A 56 -3.43 1.10 -5.96
C ILE A 56 -4.01 2.18 -5.04
N TRP A 57 -4.69 1.78 -3.97
CA TRP A 57 -5.18 2.68 -2.92
C TRP A 57 -5.21 2.00 -1.56
N LEU A 58 -5.36 2.81 -0.52
CA LEU A 58 -5.58 2.36 0.85
C LEU A 58 -7.06 2.41 1.18
N GLU A 59 -7.55 1.37 1.83
CA GLU A 59 -8.91 1.29 2.38
C GLU A 59 -8.79 1.18 3.91
N ASP A 60 -9.28 2.20 4.62
CA ASP A 60 -9.28 2.19 6.09
C ASP A 60 -10.32 1.15 6.56
N ASN A 61 -9.98 0.34 7.57
CA ASN A 61 -10.92 -0.57 8.25
C ASN A 61 -11.68 0.14 9.38
#